data_AF-A0A938LIT7-F1
#
_entry.id   AF-A0A938LIT7-F1
#
_cell.length_a   1.000
_cell.length_b   1.000
_cell.length_c   1.000
_cell.angle_alpha   90.00
_cell.angle_beta   90.00
_cell.angle_gamma   90.00
#
_symmetry.space_group_name_H-M   'P 1'
#
loop_
_entity.id
_entity.type
_entity.pdbx_description
1 polymer ?
#
loop_
_entity_poly.entity_id
_entity_poly.type
_entity_poly.pdbx_seq_one_letter_code
_entity_poly.pdbx_strand_id
1 'polypeptide(L)'
;MAQEPRRDQPVRLPNPSAQPFVAALKTCRFFAVLFFWVAMVCVLAYAVAFVLTEWVGLYDAPRPAASPAAPAAVPASAPATAPPAAPSAPSAEPSPASPSAPGPAASSAADTRDLRVAARMARPARPAVGICDEVATAGKPAVAHPAMRLLFFERAAGAAEPSAPAPGGTPKFFGVPAVPAGQAPPKEAPKDASAPTPAAPKDAETKGEAVARPETPLPEQQPLTAEERRARAEYCYDVTLNTLRPLRVVGVIASFLLGVTLFLYLQIALLGRLSGIRQLTSALFFMILFFATALPWESIFEGFRANVFYDFPRLVAAHGERLAGGGGDFWEQAKYFARFFGLPLVSLGLLVWSGLQFAAGYGESVVANE
;
A
#
# COMPACT_ATOMS: atom_id res chain seq x y z
N MET A 1 38.47 -47.55 -0.06
CA MET A 1 38.65 -46.38 0.83
C MET A 1 38.34 -45.14 0.02
N ALA A 2 37.13 -44.60 0.16
CA ALA A 2 36.74 -43.36 -0.49
C ALA A 2 37.32 -42.20 0.34
N GLN A 3 38.18 -41.39 -0.25
CA GLN A 3 38.63 -40.14 0.36
C GLN A 3 37.43 -39.20 0.41
N GLU A 4 36.90 -38.96 1.62
CA GLU A 4 35.96 -37.86 1.83
C GLU A 4 36.62 -36.55 1.39
N PRO A 5 36.01 -35.80 0.48
CA PRO A 5 36.53 -34.50 0.07
C PRO A 5 36.50 -33.57 1.30
N ARG A 6 37.68 -33.18 1.78
CA ARG A 6 37.88 -32.15 2.82
C ARG A 6 37.10 -30.88 2.44
N ARG A 7 35.92 -30.67 3.05
CA ARG A 7 35.05 -29.51 2.82
C ARG A 7 35.52 -28.21 3.49
N ASP A 8 36.58 -28.26 4.29
CA ASP A 8 36.94 -27.13 5.17
C ASP A 8 38.20 -26.38 4.75
N GLN A 9 38.69 -26.56 3.52
CA GLN A 9 39.82 -25.74 3.06
C GLN A 9 39.31 -24.35 2.66
N PRO A 10 39.65 -23.27 3.41
CA PRO A 10 39.22 -21.93 3.06
C PRO A 10 39.80 -21.61 1.68
N VAL A 11 38.91 -21.45 0.69
CA VAL A 11 39.27 -21.11 -0.68
C VAL A 11 40.04 -19.78 -0.63
N ARG A 12 41.37 -19.86 -0.76
CA ARG A 12 42.21 -18.67 -0.90
C ARG A 12 41.92 -18.08 -2.26
N LEU A 13 41.09 -17.03 -2.28
CA LEU A 13 40.89 -16.21 -3.46
C LEU A 13 42.26 -15.79 -4.02
N PRO A 14 42.56 -16.07 -5.30
CA PRO A 14 43.90 -15.88 -5.86
C PRO A 14 44.33 -14.41 -5.98
N ASN A 15 43.46 -13.45 -5.60
CA ASN A 15 43.78 -12.03 -5.68
C ASN A 15 43.23 -11.24 -4.47
N PRO A 16 44.10 -10.69 -3.60
CA PRO A 16 43.67 -9.89 -2.45
C PRO A 16 42.91 -8.60 -2.85
N SER A 17 43.04 -8.14 -4.10
CA SER A 17 42.29 -6.98 -4.60
C SER A 17 40.78 -7.23 -4.81
N ALA A 18 40.33 -8.50 -4.77
CA ALA A 18 38.91 -8.85 -4.92
C ALA A 18 38.10 -8.70 -3.62
N GLN A 19 38.75 -8.64 -2.45
CA GLN A 19 38.07 -8.50 -1.16
C GLN A 19 37.11 -7.30 -1.03
N PRO A 20 37.48 -6.06 -1.44
CA PRO A 20 36.57 -4.92 -1.37
C PRO A 20 35.32 -5.09 -2.24
N PHE A 21 35.43 -5.77 -3.40
CA PHE A 21 34.28 -6.02 -4.28
C PHE A 21 33.27 -6.97 -3.64
N VAL A 22 33.76 -8.05 -3.03
CA VAL A 22 32.89 -9.01 -2.32
C VAL A 22 32.20 -8.34 -1.13
N ALA A 23 32.91 -7.49 -0.39
CA ALA A 23 32.33 -6.71 0.70
C ALA A 23 31.23 -5.76 0.19
N ALA A 24 31.47 -5.03 -0.91
CA ALA A 24 30.49 -4.15 -1.52
C ALA A 24 29.23 -4.90 -2.00
N LEU A 25 29.40 -6.08 -2.62
CA LEU A 25 28.28 -6.93 -3.06
C LEU A 25 27.42 -7.42 -1.89
N LYS A 26 28.04 -7.80 -0.76
CA LYS A 26 27.32 -8.20 0.45
C LYS A 26 26.51 -7.04 1.02
N THR A 27 27.09 -5.85 1.08
CA THR A 27 26.40 -4.64 1.53
C THR A 27 25.24 -4.27 0.62
N CYS A 28 25.43 -4.29 -0.71
CA CYS A 28 24.36 -4.02 -1.68
C CYS A 28 23.23 -5.04 -1.56
N ARG A 29 23.54 -6.33 -1.40
CA ARG A 29 22.54 -7.38 -1.17
C ARG A 29 21.73 -7.11 0.09
N PHE A 30 22.38 -6.76 1.20
CA PHE A 30 21.70 -6.45 2.45
C PHE A 30 20.67 -5.33 2.27
N PHE A 31 21.07 -4.22 1.64
CA PHE A 31 20.16 -3.10 1.36
C PHE A 31 19.04 -3.48 0.39
N ALA A 32 19.34 -4.24 -0.67
CA ALA A 32 18.32 -4.70 -1.61
C ALA A 32 17.26 -5.55 -0.91
N VAL A 33 17.67 -6.49 -0.05
CA VAL A 33 16.75 -7.31 0.75
C VAL A 33 15.93 -6.45 1.71
N LEU A 34 16.58 -5.52 2.42
CA LEU A 34 15.89 -4.61 3.35
C LEU A 34 14.80 -3.79 2.64
N PHE A 35 15.16 -3.10 1.55
CA PHE A 35 14.20 -2.26 0.81
C PHE A 35 13.11 -3.08 0.13
N PHE A 36 13.43 -4.30 -0.32
CA PHE A 36 12.44 -5.26 -0.81
C PHE A 36 11.37 -5.56 0.23
N TRP A 37 11.76 -5.94 1.45
CA TRP A 37 10.81 -6.25 2.52
C TRP A 37 9.99 -5.03 2.92
N VAL A 38 10.61 -3.86 3.03
CA VAL A 38 9.90 -2.60 3.33
C VAL A 38 8.86 -2.29 2.25
N ALA A 39 9.24 -2.34 0.97
CA ALA A 39 8.33 -2.11 -0.15
C ALA A 39 7.18 -3.13 -0.16
N MET A 40 7.48 -4.41 0.10
CA MET A 40 6.49 -5.47 0.14
C MET A 40 5.48 -5.27 1.27
N VAL A 41 5.93 -4.93 2.48
CA VAL A 41 5.05 -4.63 3.62
C VAL A 41 4.16 -3.43 3.32
N CYS A 42 4.69 -2.39 2.68
CA CYS A 42 3.89 -1.23 2.27
C CYS A 42 2.79 -1.64 1.29
N VAL A 43 3.11 -2.38 0.22
CA VAL A 43 2.11 -2.85 -0.76
C VAL A 43 1.07 -3.75 -0.11
N LEU A 44 1.48 -4.67 0.78
CA LEU A 44 0.57 -5.54 1.51
C LEU A 44 -0.37 -4.77 2.43
N ALA A 45 0.11 -3.75 3.15
CA ALA A 45 -0.74 -2.93 4.00
C ALA A 45 -1.85 -2.22 3.21
N TYR A 46 -1.57 -1.78 1.98
CA TYR A 46 -2.58 -1.24 1.08
C TYR A 46 -3.57 -2.31 0.61
N ALA A 47 -3.11 -3.49 0.21
CA ALA A 47 -4.00 -4.59 -0.15
C ALA A 47 -4.90 -5.01 1.03
N VAL A 48 -4.36 -5.03 2.26
CA VAL A 48 -5.12 -5.31 3.48
C VAL A 48 -6.15 -4.21 3.76
N ALA A 49 -5.79 -2.93 3.62
CA ALA A 49 -6.74 -1.83 3.79
C ALA A 49 -7.92 -1.92 2.82
N PHE A 50 -7.66 -2.32 1.56
CA PHE A 50 -8.73 -2.62 0.61
C PHE A 50 -9.62 -3.77 1.10
N VAL A 51 -9.02 -4.88 1.54
CA VAL A 51 -9.77 -6.05 2.01
C VAL A 51 -10.62 -5.71 3.24
N LEU A 52 -10.08 -4.96 4.20
CA LEU A 52 -10.81 -4.48 5.37
C LEU A 52 -11.98 -3.57 5.00
N THR A 53 -11.82 -2.74 3.97
CA THR A 53 -12.90 -1.86 3.49
C THR A 53 -14.03 -2.68 2.84
N GLU A 54 -13.69 -3.56 1.90
CA GLU A 54 -14.67 -4.24 1.06
C GLU A 54 -15.32 -5.46 1.73
N TRP A 55 -14.55 -6.24 2.50
CA TRP A 55 -15.00 -7.55 3.00
C TRP A 55 -15.46 -7.53 4.44
N VAL A 56 -14.82 -6.69 5.26
CA VAL A 56 -15.19 -6.56 6.67
C VAL A 56 -16.31 -5.52 6.83
N GLY A 57 -16.49 -4.62 5.85
CA GLY A 57 -17.44 -3.50 5.98
C GLY A 57 -17.06 -2.60 7.16
N LEU A 58 -15.77 -2.53 7.51
CA LEU A 58 -15.30 -1.86 8.73
C LEU A 58 -15.65 -0.37 8.76
N TYR A 59 -15.87 0.22 7.58
CA TYR A 59 -16.21 1.63 7.39
C TYR A 59 -17.65 1.86 6.93
N ASP A 60 -18.49 0.82 6.93
CA ASP A 60 -19.91 0.95 6.60
C ASP A 60 -20.65 1.55 7.79
N ALA A 61 -20.47 2.86 8.00
CA ALA A 61 -21.28 3.61 8.94
C ALA A 61 -22.72 3.65 8.40
N PRO A 62 -23.74 3.31 9.21
CA PRO A 62 -25.13 3.47 8.80
C PRO A 62 -25.34 4.93 8.46
N ARG A 63 -25.48 5.21 7.16
CA ARG A 63 -25.79 6.56 6.66
C ARG A 63 -26.96 7.05 7.50
N PRO A 64 -26.87 8.22 8.15
CA PRO A 64 -28.03 8.76 8.86
C PRO A 64 -29.18 8.73 7.87
N ALA A 65 -30.20 7.92 8.18
CA ALA A 65 -31.40 7.82 7.37
C ALA A 65 -31.79 9.27 7.12
N ALA A 66 -31.76 9.69 5.85
CA ALA A 66 -31.86 11.09 5.47
C ALA A 66 -32.95 11.69 6.34
N SER A 67 -32.54 12.56 7.29
CA SER A 67 -33.43 13.05 8.33
C SER A 67 -34.70 13.45 7.61
N PRO A 68 -35.85 12.80 7.92
CA PRO A 68 -37.03 12.81 7.05
C PRO A 68 -37.24 14.25 6.64
N ALA A 69 -37.02 14.52 5.35
CA ALA A 69 -36.79 15.87 4.84
C ALA A 69 -37.81 16.77 5.52
N ALA A 70 -37.33 17.65 6.41
CA ALA A 70 -38.20 18.45 7.26
C ALA A 70 -39.32 18.97 6.35
N PRO A 71 -40.59 18.61 6.63
CA PRO A 71 -41.69 18.68 5.67
C PRO A 71 -41.57 20.03 4.98
N ALA A 72 -41.32 19.98 3.67
CA ALA A 72 -40.90 21.12 2.86
C ALA A 72 -41.63 22.36 3.38
N ALA A 73 -40.89 23.24 4.06
CA ALA A 73 -41.48 24.42 4.67
C ALA A 73 -42.32 25.07 3.58
N VAL A 74 -43.64 25.05 3.78
CA VAL A 74 -44.61 25.58 2.83
C VAL A 74 -44.08 26.94 2.41
N PRO A 75 -43.86 27.22 1.12
CA PRO A 75 -43.27 28.47 0.69
C PRO A 75 -44.09 29.60 1.31
N ALA A 76 -43.48 30.29 2.29
CA ALA A 76 -44.08 31.45 2.91
C ALA A 76 -44.34 32.44 1.77
N SER A 77 -45.61 32.79 1.62
CA SER A 77 -46.13 33.66 0.57
C SER A 77 -45.17 34.79 0.22
N ALA A 78 -44.88 34.90 -1.07
CA ALA A 78 -44.00 35.90 -1.66
C ALA A 78 -44.30 37.32 -1.11
N PRO A 79 -43.31 38.07 -0.61
CA PRO A 79 -43.44 39.50 -0.46
C PRO A 79 -43.56 40.15 -1.84
N ALA A 80 -44.54 41.04 -1.95
CA ALA A 80 -44.92 41.76 -3.15
C ALA A 80 -43.73 42.46 -3.83
N THR A 81 -43.74 42.32 -5.16
CA THR A 81 -43.18 43.16 -6.21
C THR A 81 -42.57 44.49 -5.74
N ALA A 82 -41.23 44.56 -5.73
CA ALA A 82 -40.51 45.84 -5.75
C ALA A 82 -40.26 46.28 -7.22
N PRO A 83 -40.30 47.59 -7.53
CA PRO A 83 -40.23 48.11 -8.89
C PRO A 83 -38.84 47.99 -9.56
N PRO A 84 -38.79 47.99 -10.90
CA PRO A 84 -37.56 47.83 -11.67
C PRO A 84 -36.65 49.06 -11.55
N ALA A 85 -35.46 48.88 -10.97
CA ALA A 85 -34.41 49.89 -10.98
C ALA A 85 -33.63 49.84 -12.31
N ALA A 86 -33.32 51.05 -12.79
CA ALA A 86 -32.87 51.42 -14.11
C ALA A 86 -31.52 50.81 -14.59
N PRO A 87 -31.28 50.76 -15.91
CA PRO A 87 -30.03 50.29 -16.50
C PRO A 87 -28.91 51.33 -16.35
N SER A 88 -27.85 50.95 -15.64
CA SER A 88 -26.61 51.73 -15.63
C SER A 88 -25.74 51.36 -16.83
N ALA A 89 -25.38 52.41 -17.57
CA ALA A 89 -24.67 52.44 -18.83
C ALA A 89 -23.16 52.08 -18.72
N PRO A 90 -22.45 51.90 -19.84
CA PRO A 90 -21.10 51.35 -19.92
C PRO A 90 -20.04 52.44 -19.69
N SER A 91 -19.09 52.18 -18.80
CA SER A 91 -17.89 53.03 -18.66
C SER A 91 -16.73 52.45 -19.44
N ALA A 92 -16.27 53.28 -20.36
CA ALA A 92 -15.18 53.12 -21.30
C ALA A 92 -13.79 52.95 -20.66
N GLU A 93 -12.95 52.16 -21.35
CA GLU A 93 -11.51 52.38 -21.56
C GLU A 93 -11.17 53.88 -21.81
N PRO A 94 -9.93 54.39 -21.64
CA PRO A 94 -8.70 53.77 -22.18
C PRO A 94 -7.40 54.07 -21.40
N SER A 95 -6.27 53.70 -22.03
CA SER A 95 -5.04 54.51 -22.18
C SER A 95 -3.74 53.96 -21.55
N PRO A 96 -2.55 54.35 -22.08
CA PRO A 96 -1.72 53.44 -22.88
C PRO A 96 -0.22 53.53 -22.53
N ALA A 97 0.61 52.78 -23.30
CA ALA A 97 2.03 53.01 -23.58
C ALA A 97 3.01 52.96 -22.39
N SER A 98 4.15 52.30 -22.47
CA SER A 98 5.30 52.71 -23.29
C SER A 98 6.49 51.74 -23.08
N PRO A 99 7.64 51.89 -23.78
CA PRO A 99 8.17 50.81 -24.62
C PRO A 99 9.66 50.48 -24.36
N SER A 100 10.21 49.62 -25.23
CA SER A 100 11.61 49.61 -25.68
C SER A 100 12.72 49.28 -24.67
N ALA A 101 13.42 48.15 -24.88
CA ALA A 101 14.68 48.19 -25.64
C ALA A 101 15.22 46.77 -25.98
N PRO A 102 15.79 46.59 -27.18
CA PRO A 102 16.48 45.38 -27.64
C PRO A 102 18.01 45.52 -27.55
N GLY A 103 18.75 44.40 -27.55
CA GLY A 103 20.21 44.39 -27.72
C GLY A 103 20.79 42.96 -27.82
N PRO A 104 21.93 42.75 -28.52
CA PRO A 104 21.98 41.79 -29.63
C PRO A 104 23.03 40.67 -29.56
N ALA A 105 22.79 39.65 -30.39
CA ALA A 105 23.68 38.88 -31.29
C ALA A 105 25.08 38.38 -30.86
N ALA A 106 25.28 37.05 -30.96
CA ALA A 106 26.28 36.36 -31.82
C ALA A 106 26.17 34.83 -31.56
N SER A 107 25.72 33.99 -32.49
CA SER A 107 26.36 33.49 -33.73
C SER A 107 27.35 32.34 -33.50
N SER A 108 26.97 31.12 -33.92
CA SER A 108 27.82 30.08 -34.56
C SER A 108 27.03 28.75 -34.54
N ALA A 109 26.30 28.38 -35.60
CA ALA A 109 26.76 27.69 -36.82
C ALA A 109 26.62 26.15 -36.73
N ALA A 110 26.13 25.57 -37.83
CA ALA A 110 25.85 24.16 -38.13
C ALA A 110 24.52 23.62 -37.53
N ASP A 111 23.63 22.93 -38.25
CA ASP A 111 23.69 22.36 -39.59
C ASP A 111 22.24 22.16 -40.09
N THR A 112 22.01 22.33 -41.38
CA THR A 112 20.71 22.20 -42.07
C THR A 112 20.72 20.95 -42.92
N ARG A 113 19.71 20.09 -42.71
CA ARG A 113 19.09 19.05 -43.58
C ARG A 113 18.43 18.05 -42.62
N ASP A 114 17.16 17.66 -42.68
CA ASP A 114 16.29 17.42 -43.82
C ASP A 114 14.83 17.22 -43.36
N LEU A 115 13.89 17.72 -44.17
CA LEU A 115 12.58 17.14 -44.54
C LEU A 115 11.55 16.83 -43.42
N ARG A 116 10.51 17.66 -43.20
CA ARG A 116 9.27 17.80 -44.01
C ARG A 116 8.75 16.48 -44.63
N VAL A 117 8.01 15.68 -43.86
CA VAL A 117 6.82 14.85 -44.21
C VAL A 117 6.31 14.33 -42.84
N ALA A 118 5.21 14.74 -42.21
CA ALA A 118 3.82 14.57 -42.62
C ALA A 118 2.92 15.42 -41.68
N ALA A 119 2.47 16.57 -42.16
CA ALA A 119 1.28 17.24 -41.65
C ALA A 119 0.09 16.69 -42.44
N ARG A 120 -0.64 15.71 -41.90
CA ARG A 120 -1.97 15.35 -42.40
C ARG A 120 -2.74 14.56 -41.35
N MET A 121 -3.88 15.15 -40.93
CA MET A 121 -5.04 14.57 -40.25
C MET A 121 -5.36 15.26 -38.91
N ALA A 122 -5.68 16.54 -39.00
CA ALA A 122 -6.63 17.16 -38.08
C ALA A 122 -8.05 16.91 -38.62
N ARG A 123 -8.92 16.31 -37.81
CA ARG A 123 -10.37 16.19 -38.07
C ARG A 123 -11.13 16.53 -36.79
N PRO A 124 -12.02 17.54 -36.78
CA PRO A 124 -12.97 17.78 -35.70
C PRO A 124 -14.39 17.35 -36.10
N ALA A 125 -15.10 16.66 -35.21
CA ALA A 125 -16.56 16.46 -35.19
C ALA A 125 -16.88 15.62 -33.93
N ARG A 126 -17.97 15.77 -33.16
CA ARG A 126 -19.11 16.68 -32.96
C ARG A 126 -19.78 16.15 -31.67
N PRO A 127 -20.57 16.92 -30.91
CA PRO A 127 -21.20 16.44 -29.68
C PRO A 127 -22.45 15.61 -30.00
N ALA A 128 -22.65 14.49 -29.31
CA ALA A 128 -23.88 13.72 -29.35
C ALA A 128 -24.70 13.98 -28.09
N VAL A 129 -25.86 14.62 -28.29
CA VAL A 129 -26.98 14.75 -27.36
C VAL A 129 -27.95 13.61 -27.67
N GLY A 130 -28.47 12.96 -26.63
CA GLY A 130 -29.63 12.05 -26.64
C GLY A 130 -29.76 11.53 -25.21
N ILE A 131 -30.69 12.00 -24.36
CA ILE A 131 -32.15 11.84 -24.40
C ILE A 131 -32.56 10.41 -24.75
N CYS A 132 -32.80 9.61 -23.70
CA CYS A 132 -33.80 8.55 -23.67
C CYS A 132 -34.37 8.50 -22.26
N ASP A 133 -35.58 9.04 -22.12
CA ASP A 133 -36.50 8.73 -21.04
C ASP A 133 -37.12 7.34 -21.27
N GLU A 134 -37.24 6.60 -20.16
CA GLU A 134 -38.40 5.82 -19.71
C GLU A 134 -38.96 4.66 -20.58
N VAL A 135 -38.99 3.44 -20.00
CA VAL A 135 -40.21 2.67 -19.66
C VAL A 135 -39.83 1.35 -18.94
N ALA A 136 -40.55 1.08 -17.85
CA ALA A 136 -40.49 -0.08 -16.95
C ALA A 136 -40.74 -1.44 -17.68
N THR A 137 -40.45 -2.65 -17.17
CA THR A 137 -40.90 -3.27 -15.91
C THR A 137 -40.34 -4.72 -15.85
N ALA A 138 -40.35 -5.31 -14.65
CA ALA A 138 -40.43 -6.74 -14.33
C ALA A 138 -39.14 -7.58 -14.18
N GLY A 139 -38.98 -8.11 -12.96
CA GLY A 139 -38.37 -9.44 -12.74
C GLY A 139 -36.96 -9.49 -12.16
N LYS A 140 -36.73 -9.02 -10.92
CA LYS A 140 -35.51 -9.37 -10.16
C LYS A 140 -35.66 -10.76 -9.52
N PRO A 141 -34.81 -11.75 -9.85
CA PRO A 141 -34.58 -12.85 -8.92
C PRO A 141 -33.70 -12.35 -7.77
N ALA A 142 -34.13 -12.64 -6.55
CA ALA A 142 -33.39 -12.39 -5.33
C ALA A 142 -32.05 -13.15 -5.36
N VAL A 143 -30.97 -12.44 -5.65
CA VAL A 143 -29.61 -12.93 -5.46
C VAL A 143 -29.34 -12.95 -3.96
N ALA A 144 -29.00 -14.13 -3.46
CA ALA A 144 -28.82 -14.46 -2.06
C ALA A 144 -27.93 -13.46 -1.30
N HIS A 145 -28.42 -13.03 -0.14
CA HIS A 145 -27.76 -12.16 0.83
C HIS A 145 -26.40 -12.74 1.30
N PRO A 146 -25.38 -11.90 1.55
CA PRO A 146 -24.11 -12.28 2.17
C PRO A 146 -24.21 -12.42 3.71
N ALA A 147 -25.32 -12.97 4.23
CA ALA A 147 -25.56 -13.12 5.67
C ALA A 147 -24.61 -14.15 6.34
N MET A 148 -23.91 -14.97 5.57
CA MET A 148 -23.02 -16.02 6.10
C MET A 148 -21.57 -15.56 6.35
N ARG A 149 -21.21 -14.31 6.03
CA ARG A 149 -19.81 -13.83 6.13
C ARG A 149 -19.44 -13.12 7.44
N LEU A 150 -20.43 -12.67 8.22
CA LEU A 150 -20.17 -11.94 9.48
C LEU A 150 -19.79 -12.87 10.65
N LEU A 151 -20.20 -14.13 10.62
CA LEU A 151 -20.04 -15.03 11.77
C LEU A 151 -18.59 -15.50 12.04
N PHE A 152 -17.68 -15.40 11.05
CA PHE A 152 -16.30 -15.86 11.22
C PHE A 152 -15.34 -14.79 11.80
N PHE A 153 -15.69 -13.50 11.75
CA PHE A 153 -14.78 -12.43 12.19
C PHE A 153 -15.20 -11.72 13.47
N GLU A 154 -16.47 -11.80 13.88
CA GLU A 154 -16.91 -11.25 15.18
C GLU A 154 -16.21 -11.95 16.36
N ARG A 155 -15.82 -13.22 16.20
CA ARG A 155 -15.10 -14.01 17.21
C ARG A 155 -13.65 -13.56 17.45
N ALA A 156 -13.02 -12.85 16.51
CA ALA A 156 -11.64 -12.37 16.65
C ALA A 156 -11.55 -10.93 17.18
N ALA A 157 -12.57 -10.11 16.95
CA ALA A 157 -12.59 -8.71 17.37
C ALA A 157 -13.05 -8.48 18.83
N GLY A 158 -13.63 -9.49 19.48
CA GLY A 158 -14.10 -9.42 20.87
C GLY A 158 -13.04 -9.63 21.96
N ALA A 159 -11.77 -9.86 21.61
CA ALA A 159 -10.69 -10.14 22.58
C ALA A 159 -9.82 -8.92 22.94
N ALA A 160 -10.11 -7.74 22.41
CA ALA A 160 -9.36 -6.52 22.69
C ALA A 160 -10.33 -5.39 23.07
N GLU A 161 -10.92 -5.49 24.25
CA GLU A 161 -11.58 -4.37 24.90
C GLU A 161 -10.50 -3.53 25.60
N PRO A 162 -10.22 -2.28 25.17
CA PRO A 162 -9.33 -1.40 25.92
C PRO A 162 -10.07 -0.92 27.16
N SER A 163 -9.65 -1.39 28.34
CA SER A 163 -10.06 -0.83 29.62
C SER A 163 -9.86 0.68 29.61
N ALA A 164 -10.90 1.44 29.91
CA ALA A 164 -10.89 2.90 29.98
C ALA A 164 -9.69 3.44 30.78
N PRO A 165 -9.01 4.51 30.33
CA PRO A 165 -7.92 5.11 31.09
C PRO A 165 -8.47 5.84 32.31
N ALA A 166 -7.99 5.45 33.49
CA ALA A 166 -8.16 6.20 34.72
C ALA A 166 -7.52 7.60 34.57
N PRO A 167 -8.15 8.67 35.08
CA PRO A 167 -7.57 10.01 35.02
C PRO A 167 -6.46 10.14 36.07
N GLY A 168 -5.24 10.45 35.64
CA GLY A 168 -4.18 10.96 36.52
C GLY A 168 -2.98 10.04 36.70
N GLY A 169 -2.13 9.96 35.68
CA GLY A 169 -0.78 9.40 35.81
C GLY A 169 0.16 10.08 34.80
N THR A 170 1.04 10.95 35.28
CA THR A 170 2.10 11.55 34.47
C THR A 170 3.11 10.48 34.05
N PRO A 171 3.52 10.42 32.77
CA PRO A 171 4.52 9.44 32.34
C PRO A 171 5.90 9.85 32.84
N LYS A 172 6.46 9.07 33.78
CA LYS A 172 7.89 9.10 34.09
C LYS A 172 8.66 8.53 32.90
N PHE A 173 9.40 9.42 32.22
CA PHE A 173 10.45 9.07 31.26
C PHE A 173 11.46 8.12 31.93
N PHE A 174 11.60 6.91 31.40
CA PHE A 174 12.67 5.98 31.76
C PHE A 174 13.98 6.49 31.17
N GLY A 175 14.84 7.04 32.02
CA GLY A 175 16.26 7.17 31.75
C GLY A 175 16.93 5.80 31.75
N VAL A 176 17.59 5.46 30.66
CA VAL A 176 18.48 4.31 30.55
C VAL A 176 19.81 4.69 31.23
N PRO A 177 20.25 4.01 32.31
CA PRO A 177 21.59 4.21 32.81
C PRO A 177 22.59 3.47 31.92
N ALA A 178 23.65 4.18 31.55
CA ALA A 178 24.81 3.65 30.85
C ALA A 178 25.51 2.56 31.69
N VAL A 179 25.76 1.40 31.08
CA VAL A 179 26.57 0.32 31.64
C VAL A 179 28.02 0.55 31.17
N PRO A 180 29.00 0.74 32.08
CA PRO A 180 30.39 0.82 31.71
C PRO A 180 30.98 -0.55 31.38
N ALA A 181 31.84 -0.55 30.36
CA ALA A 181 32.61 -1.69 29.90
C ALA A 181 33.62 -2.18 30.94
N GLY A 182 33.76 -3.50 31.05
CA GLY A 182 34.96 -4.11 31.64
C GLY A 182 34.69 -5.30 32.54
N GLN A 183 34.51 -6.49 31.97
CA GLN A 183 34.96 -7.71 32.65
C GLN A 183 35.20 -8.86 31.67
N ALA A 184 36.39 -9.44 31.79
CA ALA A 184 36.92 -10.54 30.98
C ALA A 184 36.16 -11.85 31.23
N PRO A 185 36.11 -12.78 30.25
CA PRO A 185 35.45 -14.06 30.42
C PRO A 185 36.35 -15.08 31.16
N PRO A 186 35.83 -15.84 32.14
CA PRO A 186 36.52 -17.01 32.66
C PRO A 186 36.12 -18.28 31.88
N LYS A 187 37.17 -18.93 31.36
CA LYS A 187 37.45 -20.37 31.33
C LYS A 187 36.31 -21.38 31.50
N GLU A 188 36.22 -22.25 30.51
CA GLU A 188 35.56 -23.55 30.47
C GLU A 188 35.83 -24.45 31.70
N ALA A 189 34.80 -25.22 32.07
CA ALA A 189 34.93 -26.52 32.73
C ALA A 189 33.67 -27.37 32.43
N PRO A 190 33.77 -28.72 32.53
CA PRO A 190 33.10 -29.67 31.65
C PRO A 190 31.70 -30.09 32.10
N LYS A 191 30.87 -30.44 31.11
CA LYS A 191 29.48 -30.87 31.25
C LYS A 191 29.39 -32.39 31.20
N ASP A 192 29.75 -33.05 32.30
CA ASP A 192 29.39 -34.44 32.59
C ASP A 192 28.40 -34.46 33.75
N ALA A 193 27.13 -34.73 33.45
CA ALA A 193 26.16 -35.26 34.40
C ALA A 193 24.91 -35.71 33.64
N SER A 194 24.91 -36.98 33.25
CA SER A 194 23.70 -37.77 33.04
C SER A 194 22.81 -37.67 34.28
N ALA A 195 21.61 -37.09 34.12
CA ALA A 195 20.54 -37.22 35.09
C ALA A 195 19.43 -38.09 34.49
N PRO A 196 18.95 -39.11 35.23
CA PRO A 196 17.97 -40.06 34.73
C PRO A 196 16.58 -39.46 34.66
N THR A 197 15.91 -39.72 33.54
CA THR A 197 14.47 -39.57 33.32
C THR A 197 13.68 -40.16 34.50
N PRO A 198 12.88 -39.35 35.24
CA PRO A 198 11.93 -39.88 36.19
C PRO A 198 10.83 -40.61 35.43
N ALA A 199 10.65 -41.89 35.78
CA ALA A 199 9.59 -42.73 35.26
C ALA A 199 8.22 -42.06 35.45
N ALA A 200 7.45 -42.02 34.36
CA ALA A 200 6.07 -41.60 34.36
C ALA A 200 5.26 -42.52 35.31
N PRO A 201 4.52 -41.98 36.29
CA PRO A 201 3.52 -42.76 36.98
C PRO A 201 2.39 -43.07 35.99
N LYS A 202 2.34 -44.33 35.58
CA LYS A 202 1.13 -44.97 35.08
C LYS A 202 0.15 -45.13 36.25
N ASP A 203 -1.12 -45.05 35.90
CA ASP A 203 -2.26 -45.53 36.69
C ASP A 203 -2.72 -44.63 37.85
N ALA A 204 -3.45 -43.57 37.48
CA ALA A 204 -4.54 -43.07 38.31
C ALA A 204 -5.70 -42.70 37.37
N GLU A 205 -6.51 -43.69 37.04
CA GLU A 205 -7.83 -43.53 36.45
C GLU A 205 -8.74 -42.84 37.49
N THR A 206 -8.54 -41.53 37.65
CA THR A 206 -9.45 -40.68 38.38
C THR A 206 -10.70 -40.60 37.53
N LYS A 207 -11.69 -41.42 37.89
CA LYS A 207 -13.09 -41.32 37.48
C LYS A 207 -13.60 -39.94 37.89
N GLY A 208 -13.22 -38.94 37.10
CA GLY A 208 -13.63 -37.55 37.24
C GLY A 208 -15.11 -37.49 36.95
N GLU A 209 -15.88 -37.42 38.03
CA GLU A 209 -17.23 -36.90 38.02
C GLU A 209 -17.22 -35.64 37.15
N ALA A 210 -17.89 -35.71 36.01
CA ALA A 210 -18.11 -34.56 35.15
C ALA A 210 -19.00 -33.59 35.93
N VAL A 211 -18.38 -32.83 36.83
CA VAL A 211 -18.95 -31.65 37.43
C VAL A 211 -19.26 -30.75 36.24
N ALA A 212 -20.52 -30.77 35.83
CA ALA A 212 -21.08 -29.87 34.85
C ALA A 212 -20.71 -28.47 35.33
N ARG A 213 -19.65 -27.90 34.75
CA ARG A 213 -19.26 -26.53 34.98
C ARG A 213 -20.51 -25.75 34.57
N PRO A 214 -21.21 -25.07 35.51
CA PRO A 214 -22.41 -24.33 35.16
C PRO A 214 -22.03 -23.44 33.99
N GLU A 215 -22.63 -23.69 32.83
CA GLU A 215 -22.48 -22.84 31.66
C GLU A 215 -23.11 -21.52 32.06
N THR A 216 -22.32 -20.66 32.71
CA THR A 216 -22.69 -19.28 32.96
C THR A 216 -23.02 -18.74 31.58
N PRO A 217 -24.30 -18.42 31.29
CA PRO A 217 -24.69 -17.97 29.97
C PRO A 217 -23.79 -16.80 29.63
N LEU A 218 -23.01 -16.95 28.55
CA LEU A 218 -22.15 -15.89 28.06
C LEU A 218 -23.03 -14.64 27.97
N PRO A 219 -22.62 -13.51 28.61
CA PRO A 219 -23.43 -12.31 28.63
C PRO A 219 -23.84 -12.01 27.19
N GLU A 220 -25.14 -12.04 26.96
CA GLU A 220 -25.75 -11.81 25.65
C GLU A 220 -25.22 -10.46 25.17
N GLN A 221 -24.36 -10.47 24.15
CA GLN A 221 -23.70 -9.26 23.67
C GLN A 221 -24.79 -8.32 23.19
N GLN A 222 -25.07 -7.28 23.99
CA GLN A 222 -26.04 -6.27 23.61
C GLN A 222 -25.63 -5.70 22.25
N PRO A 223 -26.53 -5.66 21.26
CA PRO A 223 -26.20 -5.16 19.94
C PRO A 223 -25.75 -3.71 20.07
N LEU A 224 -24.51 -3.42 19.65
CA LEU A 224 -23.94 -2.07 19.69
C LEU A 224 -24.94 -1.06 19.13
N THR A 225 -25.11 0.04 19.86
CA THR A 225 -25.94 1.15 19.44
C THR A 225 -25.44 1.70 18.10
N ALA A 226 -26.32 2.33 17.31
CA ALA A 226 -25.93 2.89 16.01
C ALA A 226 -24.86 3.99 16.15
N GLU A 227 -24.88 4.73 17.26
CA GLU A 227 -23.91 5.78 17.57
C GLU A 227 -22.52 5.19 17.86
N GLU A 228 -22.43 4.15 18.69
CA GLU A 228 -21.16 3.45 18.97
C GLU A 228 -20.53 2.86 17.71
N ARG A 229 -21.36 2.30 16.80
CA ARG A 229 -20.86 1.79 15.52
C ARG A 229 -20.26 2.89 14.64
N ARG A 230 -20.86 4.07 14.61
CA ARG A 230 -20.32 5.24 13.88
C ARG A 230 -19.01 5.72 14.48
N ALA A 231 -18.97 5.90 15.80
CA ALA A 231 -17.76 6.32 16.50
C ALA A 231 -16.59 5.33 16.28
N ARG A 232 -16.88 4.02 16.29
CA ARG A 232 -15.89 2.99 15.98
C ARG A 232 -15.41 3.05 14.53
N ALA A 233 -16.31 3.25 13.58
CA ALA A 233 -15.96 3.37 12.17
C ALA A 233 -15.08 4.60 11.89
N GLU A 234 -15.40 5.75 12.49
CA GLU A 234 -14.60 6.98 12.42
C GLU A 234 -13.22 6.80 13.03
N TYR A 235 -13.14 6.18 14.22
CA TYR A 235 -11.86 5.85 14.84
C TYR A 235 -11.01 4.92 13.97
N CYS A 236 -11.58 3.83 13.45
CA CYS A 236 -10.87 2.93 12.55
C CYS A 236 -10.42 3.64 11.26
N TYR A 237 -11.25 4.55 10.72
CA TYR A 237 -10.92 5.36 9.55
C TYR A 237 -9.70 6.24 9.82
N ASP A 238 -9.70 6.98 10.93
CA ASP A 238 -8.59 7.87 11.29
C ASP A 238 -7.29 7.11 11.55
N VAL A 239 -7.35 5.99 12.26
CA VAL A 239 -6.18 5.12 12.50
C VAL A 239 -5.62 4.61 11.17
N THR A 240 -6.48 4.17 10.26
CA THR A 240 -6.06 3.65 8.95
C THR A 240 -5.45 4.75 8.09
N LEU A 241 -6.09 5.93 8.05
CA LEU A 241 -5.63 7.10 7.32
C LEU A 241 -4.25 7.57 7.82
N ASN A 242 -4.10 7.69 9.14
CA ASN A 242 -2.87 8.14 9.78
C ASN A 242 -1.73 7.12 9.60
N THR A 243 -2.05 5.84 9.46
CA THR A 243 -1.06 4.78 9.19
C THR A 243 -0.66 4.72 7.73
N LEU A 244 -1.61 4.78 6.79
CA LEU A 244 -1.32 4.62 5.36
C LEU A 244 -0.61 5.83 4.74
N ARG A 245 -0.89 7.05 5.20
CA ARG A 245 -0.23 8.28 4.70
C ARG A 245 1.30 8.23 4.76
N PRO A 246 1.94 7.96 5.91
CA PRO A 246 3.39 7.83 5.96
C PRO A 246 3.87 6.59 5.18
N LEU A 247 3.11 5.50 5.22
CA LEU A 247 3.44 4.27 4.49
C LEU A 247 3.53 4.48 2.98
N ARG A 248 2.70 5.37 2.41
CA ARG A 248 2.80 5.81 1.01
C ARG A 248 4.18 6.38 0.71
N VAL A 249 4.62 7.34 1.51
CA VAL A 249 5.89 8.05 1.30
C VAL A 249 7.05 7.07 1.48
N VAL A 250 7.02 6.27 2.55
CA VAL A 250 8.02 5.23 2.81
C VAL A 250 8.07 4.21 1.68
N GLY A 251 6.92 3.75 1.19
CA GLY A 251 6.82 2.78 0.10
C GLY A 251 7.42 3.30 -1.21
N VAL A 252 7.15 4.56 -1.56
CA VAL A 252 7.73 5.21 -2.76
C VAL A 252 9.24 5.36 -2.62
N ILE A 253 9.72 5.86 -1.48
CA ILE A 253 11.16 6.02 -1.22
C ILE A 253 11.86 4.67 -1.24
N ALA A 254 11.31 3.65 -0.57
CA ALA A 254 11.87 2.30 -0.56
C ALA A 254 11.93 1.69 -1.97
N SER A 255 10.89 1.90 -2.78
CA SER A 255 10.86 1.42 -4.17
C SER A 255 11.94 2.09 -5.02
N PHE A 256 12.14 3.40 -4.85
CA PHE A 256 13.21 4.14 -5.53
C PHE A 256 14.60 3.66 -5.11
N LEU A 257 14.84 3.57 -3.80
CA LEU A 257 16.12 3.10 -3.23
C LEU A 257 16.43 1.66 -3.64
N LEU A 258 15.42 0.79 -3.71
CA LEU A 258 15.58 -0.57 -4.22
C LEU A 258 16.01 -0.57 -5.69
N GLY A 259 15.37 0.24 -6.54
CA GLY A 259 15.75 0.40 -7.95
C GLY A 259 17.20 0.89 -8.11
N VAL A 260 17.60 1.92 -7.37
CA VAL A 260 18.98 2.43 -7.37
C VAL A 260 19.97 1.37 -6.88
N THR A 261 19.63 0.65 -5.81
CA THR A 261 20.50 -0.40 -5.24
C THR A 261 20.73 -1.52 -6.25
N LEU A 262 19.68 -1.96 -6.96
CA LEU A 262 19.80 -3.00 -7.98
C LEU A 262 20.55 -2.52 -9.22
N PHE A 263 20.40 -1.24 -9.59
CA PHE A 263 21.20 -0.65 -10.66
C PHE A 263 22.69 -0.61 -10.29
N LEU A 264 23.03 -0.17 -9.07
CA LEU A 264 24.41 -0.19 -8.59
C LEU A 264 24.97 -1.61 -8.54
N TYR A 265 24.18 -2.57 -8.07
CA TYR A 265 24.56 -3.98 -8.07
C TYR A 265 24.87 -4.48 -9.49
N LEU A 266 24.02 -4.14 -10.47
CA LEU A 266 24.25 -4.48 -11.87
C LEU A 266 25.54 -3.86 -12.41
N GLN A 267 25.83 -2.59 -12.10
CA GLN A 267 27.08 -1.93 -12.50
C GLN A 267 28.31 -2.64 -11.92
N ILE A 268 28.27 -3.00 -10.64
CA ILE A 268 29.37 -3.75 -9.99
C ILE A 268 29.53 -5.12 -10.65
N ALA A 269 28.43 -5.81 -10.96
CA ALA A 269 28.47 -7.11 -11.63
C ALA A 269 29.05 -7.02 -13.06
N LEU A 270 28.72 -5.96 -13.81
CA LEU A 270 29.27 -5.70 -15.13
C LEU A 270 30.78 -5.41 -15.07
N LEU A 271 31.21 -4.57 -14.12
CA LEU A 271 32.64 -4.28 -13.91
C LEU A 271 33.42 -5.51 -13.48
N GLY A 272 32.83 -6.36 -12.64
CA GLY A 272 33.40 -7.63 -12.20
C GLY A 272 33.35 -8.75 -13.24
N ARG A 273 32.70 -8.53 -14.40
CA ARG A 273 32.45 -9.54 -15.45
C ARG A 273 31.83 -10.83 -14.89
N LEU A 274 30.96 -10.69 -13.89
CA LEU A 274 30.33 -11.81 -13.20
C LEU A 274 29.34 -12.53 -14.14
N SER A 275 29.20 -13.85 -13.99
CA SER A 275 28.08 -14.59 -14.58
C SER A 275 26.76 -14.19 -13.93
N GLY A 276 25.64 -14.34 -14.65
CA GLY A 276 24.29 -14.00 -14.15
C GLY A 276 23.78 -12.60 -14.54
N ILE A 277 24.48 -11.88 -15.44
CA ILE A 277 24.07 -10.54 -15.92
C ILE A 277 22.66 -10.56 -16.53
N ARG A 278 22.27 -11.65 -17.22
CA ARG A 278 20.94 -11.78 -17.84
C ARG A 278 19.81 -11.78 -16.81
N GLN A 279 19.99 -12.47 -15.69
CA GLN A 279 19.01 -12.54 -14.61
C GLN A 279 18.94 -11.21 -13.86
N LEU A 280 20.08 -10.55 -13.64
CA LEU A 280 20.14 -9.24 -12.99
C LEU A 280 19.50 -8.12 -13.83
N THR A 281 19.75 -8.12 -15.15
CA THR A 281 19.10 -7.17 -16.07
C THR A 281 17.58 -7.40 -16.13
N SER A 282 17.15 -8.66 -16.15
CA SER A 282 15.74 -9.03 -16.03
C SER A 282 15.13 -8.53 -14.71
N ALA A 283 15.79 -8.76 -13.58
CA ALA A 283 15.36 -8.27 -12.27
C ALA A 283 15.21 -6.74 -12.25
N LEU A 284 16.19 -6.01 -12.81
CA LEU A 284 16.14 -4.55 -12.94
C LEU A 284 14.95 -4.11 -13.79
N PHE A 285 14.66 -4.79 -14.91
CA PHE A 285 13.52 -4.46 -15.76
C PHE A 285 12.19 -4.63 -15.02
N PHE A 286 11.98 -5.76 -14.34
CA PHE A 286 10.77 -5.96 -13.51
C PHE A 286 10.67 -4.94 -12.37
N MET A 287 11.80 -4.50 -11.83
CA MET A 287 11.83 -3.43 -10.83
C MET A 287 11.48 -2.06 -11.37
N ILE A 288 11.88 -1.75 -12.60
CA ILE A 288 11.44 -0.51 -13.27
C ILE A 288 9.92 -0.57 -13.52
N LEU A 289 9.39 -1.71 -13.94
CA LEU A 289 7.94 -1.89 -14.09
C LEU A 289 7.20 -1.74 -12.76
N PHE A 290 7.70 -2.37 -11.68
CA PHE A 290 7.17 -2.19 -10.34
C PHE A 290 7.22 -0.71 -9.91
N PHE A 291 8.37 -0.05 -10.11
CA PHE A 291 8.53 1.36 -9.79
C PHE A 291 7.55 2.25 -10.55
N ALA A 292 7.31 1.95 -11.83
CA ALA A 292 6.28 2.63 -12.61
C ALA A 292 4.88 2.47 -11.97
N THR A 293 4.54 1.30 -11.40
CA THR A 293 3.26 1.16 -10.68
C THR A 293 3.21 1.88 -9.32
N ALA A 294 4.37 2.14 -8.71
CA ALA A 294 4.52 2.80 -7.42
C ALA A 294 4.48 4.34 -7.51
N LEU A 295 4.77 4.90 -8.68
CA LEU A 295 4.81 6.35 -8.87
C LEU A 295 3.40 6.97 -8.83
N PRO A 296 3.27 8.15 -8.19
CA PRO A 296 2.01 8.87 -8.15
C PRO A 296 1.79 9.64 -9.46
N TRP A 297 1.44 8.93 -10.54
CA TRP A 297 1.20 9.52 -11.85
C TRP A 297 0.13 10.63 -11.85
N GLU A 298 -0.74 10.66 -10.84
CA GLU A 298 -1.74 11.71 -10.62
C GLU A 298 -1.14 13.13 -10.56
N SER A 299 0.13 13.28 -10.15
CA SER A 299 0.79 14.60 -10.14
C SER A 299 1.34 15.03 -11.50
N ILE A 300 1.47 14.10 -12.44
CA ILE A 300 2.08 14.33 -13.76
C ILE A 300 0.99 14.41 -14.83
N PHE A 301 -0.03 13.56 -14.74
CA PHE A 301 -1.09 13.45 -15.73
C PHE A 301 -2.45 13.65 -15.08
N GLU A 302 -3.14 14.73 -15.47
CA GLU A 302 -4.51 14.97 -15.06
C GLU A 302 -5.41 13.82 -15.51
N GLY A 303 -6.18 13.26 -14.57
CA GLY A 303 -7.10 12.16 -14.84
C GLY A 303 -6.46 10.75 -14.85
N PHE A 304 -5.14 10.62 -14.85
CA PHE A 304 -4.50 9.31 -14.76
C PHE A 304 -4.37 8.87 -13.30
N ARG A 305 -5.02 7.76 -12.96
CA ARG A 305 -5.31 7.36 -11.57
C ARG A 305 -4.79 5.97 -11.22
N ALA A 306 -3.71 5.55 -11.86
CA ALA A 306 -3.07 4.25 -11.62
C ALA A 306 -1.87 4.43 -10.68
N ASN A 307 -2.01 4.04 -9.42
CA ASN A 307 -0.93 3.99 -8.44
C ASN A 307 -1.25 2.90 -7.42
N VAL A 308 -0.25 2.09 -7.06
CA VAL A 308 -0.38 1.06 -6.01
C VAL A 308 -0.67 1.66 -4.64
N PHE A 309 -0.07 2.82 -4.36
CA PHE A 309 -0.27 3.57 -3.12
C PHE A 309 -1.38 4.60 -3.30
N TYR A 310 -2.60 4.09 -3.52
CA TYR A 310 -3.78 4.92 -3.74
C TYR A 310 -4.11 5.81 -2.52
N ASP A 311 -4.94 6.82 -2.71
CA ASP A 311 -5.38 7.67 -1.62
C ASP A 311 -6.56 7.03 -0.87
N PHE A 312 -6.45 6.85 0.44
CA PHE A 312 -7.43 6.10 1.24
C PHE A 312 -8.82 6.78 1.30
N PRO A 313 -8.96 8.10 1.52
CA PRO A 313 -10.24 8.80 1.47
C PRO A 313 -10.98 8.57 0.13
N ARG A 314 -10.21 8.42 -0.96
CA ARG A 314 -10.75 8.18 -2.29
C ARG A 314 -11.29 6.76 -2.46
N LEU A 315 -10.63 5.77 -1.84
CA LEU A 315 -11.16 4.41 -1.77
C LEU A 315 -12.51 4.40 -1.04
N VAL A 316 -12.58 5.04 0.14
CA VAL A 316 -13.81 5.09 0.94
C VAL A 316 -14.92 5.84 0.22
N ALA A 317 -14.62 6.95 -0.46
CA ALA A 317 -15.60 7.66 -1.28
C ALA A 317 -16.14 6.78 -2.43
N ALA A 318 -15.26 6.11 -3.18
CA ALA A 318 -15.67 5.24 -4.28
C ALA A 318 -16.47 4.02 -3.79
N HIS A 319 -16.12 3.47 -2.62
CA HIS A 319 -16.87 2.41 -1.95
C HIS A 319 -18.28 2.89 -1.57
N GLY A 320 -18.39 4.07 -0.95
CA GLY A 320 -19.66 4.67 -0.58
C GLY A 320 -20.57 4.98 -1.77
N GLU A 321 -20.01 5.51 -2.87
CA GLU A 321 -20.73 5.72 -4.13
C GLU A 321 -21.27 4.41 -4.70
N ARG A 322 -20.47 3.34 -4.68
CA ARG A 322 -20.89 2.01 -5.13
C ARG A 322 -22.01 1.40 -4.28
N LEU A 323 -21.95 1.57 -2.96
CA LEU A 323 -23.01 1.12 -2.06
C LEU A 323 -24.31 1.91 -2.25
N ALA A 324 -24.21 3.22 -2.49
CA ALA A 324 -25.37 4.08 -2.73
C ALA A 324 -26.01 3.85 -4.11
N GLY A 325 -25.21 3.54 -5.13
CA GLY A 325 -25.63 3.41 -6.52
C GLY A 325 -26.44 2.15 -6.86
N GLY A 326 -26.65 1.23 -5.91
CA GLY A 326 -27.60 0.12 -6.06
C GLY A 326 -27.40 -0.72 -7.32
N GLY A 327 -26.26 -1.39 -7.46
CA GLY A 327 -26.00 -2.33 -8.56
C GLY A 327 -25.63 -1.65 -9.87
N GLY A 328 -24.62 -0.76 -9.82
CA GLY A 328 -24.07 -0.11 -11.01
C GLY A 328 -23.51 -1.09 -12.04
N ASP A 329 -23.31 -0.57 -13.26
CA ASP A 329 -22.75 -1.29 -14.41
C ASP A 329 -21.53 -2.13 -14.02
N PHE A 330 -21.53 -3.40 -14.44
CA PHE A 330 -20.43 -4.35 -14.22
C PHE A 330 -19.06 -3.75 -14.56
N TRP A 331 -19.00 -2.88 -15.57
CA TRP A 331 -17.77 -2.24 -16.00
C TRP A 331 -17.19 -1.26 -14.97
N GLU A 332 -18.03 -0.49 -14.28
CA GLU A 332 -17.56 0.40 -13.21
C GLU A 332 -17.08 -0.40 -12.00
N GLN A 333 -17.76 -1.51 -11.70
CA GLN A 333 -17.31 -2.43 -10.65
C GLN A 333 -15.97 -3.09 -11.01
N ALA A 334 -15.79 -3.53 -12.27
CA ALA A 334 -14.53 -4.08 -12.75
C ALA A 334 -13.39 -3.07 -12.68
N LYS A 335 -13.61 -1.81 -13.09
CA LYS A 335 -12.62 -0.73 -12.96
C LYS A 335 -12.24 -0.46 -11.50
N TYR A 336 -13.22 -0.45 -10.59
CA TYR A 336 -12.99 -0.29 -9.15
C TYR A 336 -12.07 -1.39 -8.61
N PHE A 337 -12.39 -2.66 -8.85
CA PHE A 337 -11.56 -3.77 -8.37
C PHE A 337 -10.19 -3.84 -9.06
N ALA A 338 -10.14 -3.61 -10.37
CA ALA A 338 -8.88 -3.59 -11.11
C ALA A 338 -7.93 -2.52 -10.54
N ARG A 339 -8.47 -1.36 -10.17
CA ARG A 339 -7.69 -0.25 -9.63
C ARG A 339 -7.21 -0.50 -8.21
N PHE A 340 -8.11 -0.84 -7.29
CA PHE A 340 -7.78 -0.87 -5.87
C PHE A 340 -7.24 -2.22 -5.39
N PHE A 341 -7.53 -3.31 -6.09
CA PHE A 341 -7.08 -4.66 -5.74
C PHE A 341 -6.16 -5.28 -6.80
N GLY A 342 -6.54 -5.17 -8.07
CA GLY A 342 -5.76 -5.72 -9.18
C GLY A 342 -4.35 -5.11 -9.26
N LEU A 343 -4.26 -3.78 -9.16
CA LEU A 343 -2.99 -3.07 -9.29
C LEU A 343 -2.02 -3.43 -8.15
N PRO A 344 -2.39 -3.43 -6.85
CA PRO A 344 -1.53 -3.96 -5.80
C PRO A 344 -1.10 -5.42 -5.96
N LEU A 345 -1.99 -6.30 -6.43
CA LEU A 345 -1.61 -7.69 -6.70
C LEU A 345 -0.59 -7.81 -7.83
N VAL A 346 -0.77 -7.06 -8.91
CA VAL A 346 0.20 -7.02 -10.02
C VAL A 346 1.54 -6.46 -9.53
N SER A 347 1.55 -5.37 -8.77
CA SER A 347 2.76 -4.80 -8.18
C SER A 347 3.46 -5.78 -7.25
N LEU A 348 2.71 -6.51 -6.42
CA LEU A 348 3.26 -7.55 -5.55
C LEU A 348 3.89 -8.70 -6.36
N GLY A 349 3.21 -9.14 -7.43
CA GLY A 349 3.74 -10.13 -8.36
C GLY A 349 5.03 -9.68 -9.02
N LEU A 350 5.08 -8.45 -9.53
CA LEU A 350 6.29 -7.85 -10.12
C LEU A 350 7.45 -7.77 -9.12
N LEU A 351 7.15 -7.36 -7.88
CA LEU A 351 8.13 -7.28 -6.81
C LEU A 351 8.68 -8.66 -6.44
N VAL A 352 7.82 -9.65 -6.18
CA VAL A 352 8.26 -11.02 -5.86
C VAL A 352 9.08 -11.61 -7.02
N TRP A 353 8.61 -11.42 -8.26
CA TRP A 353 9.31 -11.93 -9.43
C TRP A 353 10.69 -11.29 -9.60
N SER A 354 10.82 -9.99 -9.38
CA SER A 354 12.12 -9.32 -9.44
C SER A 354 13.07 -9.81 -8.33
N GLY A 355 12.54 -10.04 -7.12
CA GLY A 355 13.29 -10.61 -6.01
C GLY A 355 13.81 -12.03 -6.32
N LEU A 356 13.01 -12.87 -6.95
CA LEU A 356 13.41 -14.21 -7.39
C LEU A 356 14.51 -14.16 -8.45
N GLN A 357 14.37 -13.30 -9.46
CA GLN A 357 15.39 -13.11 -10.49
C GLN A 357 16.71 -12.57 -9.92
N PHE A 358 16.62 -11.63 -8.97
CA PHE A 358 17.78 -11.11 -8.26
C PHE A 358 18.47 -12.20 -7.44
N ALA A 359 17.71 -13.02 -6.70
CA ALA A 359 18.26 -14.12 -5.91
C ALA A 359 18.95 -15.17 -6.79
N ALA A 360 18.36 -15.51 -7.93
CA ALA A 360 18.94 -16.44 -8.91
C ALA A 360 20.25 -15.88 -9.52
N GLY A 361 20.24 -14.63 -9.99
CA GLY A 361 21.43 -13.97 -10.52
C GLY A 361 22.54 -13.81 -9.49
N TYR A 362 22.17 -13.50 -8.24
CA TYR A 362 23.12 -13.44 -7.13
C TYR A 362 23.76 -14.81 -6.87
N GLY A 363 22.97 -15.89 -6.81
CA GLY A 363 23.47 -17.25 -6.59
C GLY A 363 24.49 -17.68 -7.65
N GLU A 364 24.17 -17.47 -8.93
CA GLU A 364 25.10 -17.75 -10.04
C GLU A 364 26.38 -16.92 -9.97
N SER A 365 26.29 -15.66 -9.54
CA SER A 365 27.45 -14.76 -9.44
C SER A 365 28.42 -15.12 -8.31
N VAL A 366 27.90 -15.66 -7.20
CA VAL A 366 28.71 -16.08 -6.05
C VAL A 366 29.36 -17.44 -6.31
N VAL A 367 28.57 -18.41 -6.79
CA VAL A 367 29.07 -19.77 -7.06
C VAL A 367 30.14 -19.78 -8.15
N ALA A 368 30.07 -18.87 -9.13
CA ALA A 368 31.11 -18.78 -10.16
C ALA A 368 32.42 -18.15 -9.69
N ASN A 369 32.42 -17.48 -8.53
CA ASN A 369 33.58 -16.80 -7.96
C ASN A 369 34.21 -17.56 -6.78
N GLU A 370 33.52 -18.56 -6.25
CA GLU A 370 34.07 -19.57 -5.32
C GLU A 370 34.68 -20.72 -6.12
#